data_AF-A0A087U2M9-F1
#
_entry.id   AF-A0A087U2M9-F1
#
_cell.length_a   1.000
_cell.length_b   1.000
_cell.length_c   1.000
_cell.angle_alpha   90.00
_cell.angle_beta   90.00
_cell.angle_gamma   90.00
#
_symmetry.space_group_name_H-M   'P 1'
#
loop_
_entity.id
_entity.type
_entity.pdbx_description
1 polymer ?
#
loop_
_entity_poly.entity_id
_entity_poly.type
_entity_poly.pdbx_seq_one_letter_code
_entity_poly.pdbx_strand_id
1 'polypeptide(L)'
;MFIRYIFDIKHILQSNNTIVVSFRSPVAYAEEKHNEQTLKRYVIPPTCPPPVQNGECHVNYIRKTQSSFSWDWGPSFPTQGIWKPLEIVGFDTVLIRDVSVITHFTGYGPANVKSITVTVFMETATSDAISGVFGIYLNGTTLLNSKAVITPDADLLSKQTFNLNMPKNFKVKLWWPNGLGNQPLYLLEVVFFNKEEKAYKAVKIGFRSIKLVQEPIQNSTGLSFYFQVNGIPFFAKGSNWIPADSFLERVTTEYIENLLQSAKGAHMNMLRVWGGGAYETDEFYELADRMGLLIWQDFMFACALYPTDDIFLKSVAVEVTQQVRRLQHHPSLLLWAGNNENEQSISGYWWPAVKEHLEQYKADYVKLYIKTIMALVINEDPSRAFLPSSPSNGPKTVQEGWVSSDPQDVHFGDVHFYTYSGSEWDPSMYPRARFVSEYGFQSYPSFETLANVSNYKDWVYPFGDWMTHRQHHMFGNLEIGSMIGEHFILPSKTCGIKGFKDVLYLSQITQAVAIKTETEKYRRSQSDVINGEGKTMGALYWQLNDIWQAPSWSSIEYGGKWKMLHYYAKNFFSPLLVSPYEENGVAIASVVSDLTAPLRDLKLRIRVFKWSSLVPAYTDEIIFSQ
;
A
#
# COMPACT_ATOMS: atom_id res chain seq x y z
N MET A 1 6.85 5.10 17.27
CA MET A 1 7.73 5.09 16.06
C MET A 1 7.30 6.14 15.04
N PHE A 2 6.00 6.26 14.75
CA PHE A 2 5.46 7.06 13.64
C PHE A 2 5.06 8.50 13.99
N ILE A 3 5.54 9.01 15.12
CA ILE A 3 5.24 10.34 15.66
C ILE A 3 6.53 11.16 15.67
N ARG A 4 6.44 12.40 15.22
CA ARG A 4 7.41 13.47 15.45
C ARG A 4 7.20 14.01 16.86
N TYR A 5 8.25 13.95 17.68
CA TYR A 5 8.29 14.55 19.01
C TYR A 5 9.02 15.88 18.96
N ILE A 6 8.51 16.87 19.70
CA ILE A 6 9.06 18.22 19.77
C ILE A 6 9.24 18.54 21.24
N PHE A 7 10.41 19.08 21.58
CA PHE A 7 10.78 19.44 22.94
C PHE A 7 11.29 20.88 22.92
N ASP A 8 10.70 21.76 23.74
CA ASP A 8 11.30 23.08 23.99
C ASP A 8 12.54 22.88 24.87
N ILE A 9 13.70 23.15 24.28
CA ILE A 9 15.00 23.02 24.94
C ILE A 9 15.65 24.38 25.21
N LYS A 10 15.01 25.52 24.89
CA LYS A 10 15.62 26.86 24.99
C LYS A 10 16.14 27.17 26.38
N HIS A 11 15.40 26.73 27.40
CA HIS A 11 15.70 26.99 28.81
C HIS A 11 16.77 26.06 29.41
N ILE A 12 17.14 24.97 28.71
CA ILE A 12 18.17 24.01 29.15
C ILE A 12 19.44 24.04 28.28
N LEU A 13 19.39 24.71 27.13
CA LEU A 13 20.52 24.83 26.22
C LEU A 13 21.69 25.59 26.84
N GLN A 14 22.86 24.99 26.78
CA GLN A 14 24.16 25.57 27.16
C GLN A 14 25.05 25.72 25.92
N SER A 15 26.26 26.26 26.10
CA SER A 15 27.26 26.30 25.00
C SER A 15 27.68 24.90 24.55
N ASN A 16 27.72 23.93 25.47
CA ASN A 16 27.98 22.52 25.21
C ASN A 16 26.83 21.68 25.78
N ASN A 17 26.23 20.82 24.96
CA ASN A 17 25.10 19.99 25.35
C ASN A 17 25.39 18.52 25.05
N THR A 18 24.83 17.63 25.87
CA THR A 18 24.81 16.18 25.60
C THR A 18 23.36 15.75 25.48
N ILE A 19 22.99 15.16 24.34
CA ILE A 19 21.67 14.57 24.12
C ILE A 19 21.78 13.07 24.37
N VAL A 20 21.02 12.55 25.33
CA VAL A 20 20.97 11.12 25.66
C VAL A 20 19.57 10.60 25.37
N VAL A 21 19.48 9.55 24.56
CA VAL A 21 18.22 8.84 24.28
C VAL A 21 18.35 7.42 24.81
N SER A 22 17.63 7.13 25.89
CA SER A 22 17.60 5.81 26.52
C SER A 22 16.42 5.02 25.96
N PHE A 23 16.70 4.04 25.12
CA PHE A 23 15.68 3.15 24.58
C PHE A 23 15.36 2.01 25.55
N ARG A 24 14.11 1.53 25.48
CA ARG A 24 13.67 0.30 26.14
C ARG A 24 13.44 -0.78 25.08
N SER A 25 13.71 -2.04 25.44
CA SER A 25 13.40 -3.18 24.58
C SER A 25 11.93 -3.15 24.16
N PRO A 26 11.63 -3.12 22.84
CA PRO A 26 10.26 -3.12 22.36
C PRO A 26 9.51 -4.41 22.74
N VAL A 27 10.20 -5.55 22.79
CA VAL A 27 9.62 -6.84 23.21
C VAL A 27 9.19 -6.78 24.67
N ALA A 28 10.10 -6.37 25.57
CA ALA A 28 9.78 -6.26 27.00
C ALA A 28 8.74 -5.17 27.30
N TYR A 29 8.68 -4.10 26.50
CA TYR A 29 7.64 -3.09 26.61
C TYR A 29 6.27 -3.64 26.19
N ALA A 30 6.21 -4.35 25.05
CA ALA A 30 4.99 -4.94 24.53
C ALA A 30 4.42 -6.00 25.50
N GLU A 31 5.27 -6.86 26.06
CA GLU A 31 4.89 -7.85 27.07
C GLU A 31 4.34 -7.19 28.34
N GLU A 32 4.98 -6.14 28.87
CA GLU A 32 4.45 -5.41 30.02
C GLU A 32 3.06 -4.84 29.73
N LYS A 33 2.87 -4.22 28.56
CA LYS A 33 1.58 -3.65 28.18
C LYS A 33 0.50 -4.70 27.97
N HIS A 34 0.85 -5.86 27.44
CA HIS A 34 -0.04 -7.02 27.41
C HIS A 34 -0.45 -7.43 28.83
N ASN A 35 0.50 -7.60 29.74
CA ASN A 35 0.21 -8.00 31.13
C ASN A 35 -0.68 -6.96 31.84
N GLU A 36 -0.41 -5.67 31.67
CA GLU A 36 -1.25 -4.59 32.22
C GLU A 36 -2.70 -4.66 31.71
N GLN A 37 -2.90 -4.91 30.41
CA GLN A 37 -4.21 -5.04 29.79
C GLN A 37 -4.93 -6.31 30.25
N THR A 38 -4.26 -7.46 30.20
CA THR A 38 -4.87 -8.76 30.53
C THR A 38 -5.26 -8.84 32.00
N LEU A 39 -4.45 -8.30 32.92
CA LEU A 39 -4.77 -8.27 34.35
C LEU A 39 -5.97 -7.38 34.69
N LYS A 40 -6.22 -6.33 33.89
CA LYS A 40 -7.27 -5.34 34.16
C LYS A 40 -8.55 -5.55 33.36
N ARG A 41 -8.47 -6.25 32.22
CA ARG A 41 -9.55 -6.32 31.21
C ARG A 41 -9.65 -7.71 30.60
N TYR A 42 -9.21 -7.88 29.36
CA TYR A 42 -9.29 -9.09 28.55
C TYR A 42 -8.08 -9.16 27.62
N VAL A 43 -7.78 -10.36 27.13
CA VAL A 43 -6.70 -10.63 26.17
C VAL A 43 -7.01 -9.97 24.83
N ILE A 44 -6.05 -9.32 24.19
CA ILE A 44 -6.21 -8.79 22.83
C ILE A 44 -5.36 -9.64 21.86
N PRO A 45 -5.99 -10.40 20.94
CA PRO A 45 -5.27 -11.30 20.05
C PRO A 45 -4.68 -10.58 18.81
N PRO A 46 -3.70 -11.21 18.12
CA PRO A 46 -3.00 -12.42 18.53
C PRO A 46 -2.05 -12.15 19.71
N THR A 47 -1.90 -13.14 20.60
CA THR A 47 -0.92 -13.03 21.70
C THR A 47 0.50 -13.23 21.19
N CYS A 48 0.72 -14.27 20.39
CA CYS A 48 2.02 -14.58 19.77
C CYS A 48 1.84 -14.94 18.29
N PRO A 49 2.86 -14.70 17.45
CA PRO A 49 2.85 -15.16 16.07
C PRO A 49 2.91 -16.70 15.98
N PRO A 50 2.53 -17.30 14.84
CA PRO A 50 2.75 -18.71 14.57
C PRO A 50 4.22 -19.12 14.78
N PRO A 51 4.51 -20.29 15.39
CA PRO A 51 5.89 -20.70 15.68
C PRO A 51 6.82 -20.74 14.47
N VAL A 52 6.28 -21.03 13.28
CA VAL A 52 7.03 -21.07 12.01
C VAL A 52 7.68 -19.72 11.65
N GLN A 53 7.18 -18.60 12.19
CA GLN A 53 7.73 -17.27 11.93
C GLN A 53 8.95 -16.94 12.81
N ASN A 54 9.25 -17.74 13.84
CA ASN A 54 10.35 -17.51 14.79
C ASN A 54 10.32 -16.08 15.37
N GLY A 55 9.10 -15.63 15.72
CA GLY A 55 8.78 -14.26 16.08
C GLY A 55 8.71 -13.96 17.56
N GLU A 56 8.36 -12.71 17.85
CA GLU A 56 8.13 -12.19 19.20
C GLU A 56 6.66 -11.87 19.43
N CYS A 57 6.19 -11.97 20.67
CA CYS A 57 4.78 -11.80 21.03
C CYS A 57 4.36 -10.33 21.18
N HIS A 58 3.05 -10.06 21.16
CA HIS A 58 2.42 -8.81 21.61
C HIS A 58 2.71 -7.53 20.81
N VAL A 59 3.12 -7.63 19.53
CA VAL A 59 3.44 -6.45 18.71
C VAL A 59 2.30 -5.42 18.60
N ASN A 60 1.06 -5.86 18.77
CA ASN A 60 -0.13 -5.01 18.78
C ASN A 60 -0.20 -4.00 19.94
N TYR A 61 0.60 -4.18 21.00
CA TYR A 61 0.66 -3.25 22.14
C TYR A 61 1.65 -2.10 21.97
N ILE A 62 2.41 -2.07 20.87
CA ILE A 62 3.41 -1.03 20.60
C ILE A 62 3.17 -0.37 19.24
N ARG A 63 3.18 0.98 19.20
CA ARG A 63 3.13 1.75 17.94
C ARG A 63 4.51 1.75 17.24
N LYS A 64 4.81 0.62 16.61
CA LYS A 64 5.99 0.28 15.79
C LYS A 64 5.53 -0.49 14.54
N THR A 65 6.38 -0.61 13.52
CA THR A 65 6.16 -1.52 12.38
C THR A 65 5.73 -2.90 12.85
N GLN A 66 4.55 -3.36 12.43
CA GLN A 66 3.95 -4.58 12.98
C GLN A 66 4.69 -5.84 12.54
N SER A 67 5.24 -5.84 11.32
CA SER A 67 6.10 -6.92 10.80
C SER A 67 7.50 -6.97 11.44
N SER A 68 7.86 -6.04 12.33
CA SER A 68 9.19 -6.04 12.97
C SER A 68 9.40 -7.17 13.99
N PHE A 69 8.30 -7.80 14.43
CA PHE A 69 8.29 -8.94 15.37
C PHE A 69 8.19 -10.28 14.63
N SER A 70 8.63 -10.32 13.36
CA SER A 70 8.37 -11.31 12.31
C SER A 70 7.05 -11.13 11.56
N TRP A 71 6.98 -11.79 10.41
CA TRP A 71 5.78 -12.01 9.61
C TRP A 71 5.97 -13.31 8.81
N ASP A 72 4.94 -13.78 8.09
CA ASP A 72 5.02 -15.01 7.28
C ASP A 72 5.97 -14.95 6.07
N TRP A 73 6.59 -13.79 5.83
CA TRP A 73 7.68 -13.55 4.87
C TRP A 73 8.87 -12.79 5.48
N GLY A 74 8.85 -12.43 6.77
CA GLY A 74 9.78 -11.45 7.37
C GLY A 74 10.37 -11.89 8.71
N PRO A 75 11.61 -11.50 9.06
CA PRO A 75 12.29 -11.92 10.28
C PRO A 75 11.90 -11.08 11.50
N SER A 76 12.22 -11.59 12.70
CA SER A 76 12.08 -10.83 13.95
C SER A 76 13.34 -10.03 14.26
N PHE A 77 13.34 -8.75 13.87
CA PHE A 77 14.37 -7.77 14.26
C PHE A 77 13.72 -6.51 14.85
N PRO A 78 13.16 -6.59 16.08
CA PRO A 78 12.51 -5.47 16.72
C PRO A 78 13.57 -4.48 17.26
N THR A 79 14.22 -3.77 16.34
CA THR A 79 15.35 -2.87 16.63
C THR A 79 14.94 -1.60 17.39
N GLN A 80 15.95 -0.93 17.96
CA GLN A 80 15.87 0.35 18.64
C GLN A 80 16.82 1.34 17.98
N GLY A 81 16.39 2.58 17.79
CA GLY A 81 17.24 3.59 17.19
C GLY A 81 16.49 4.85 16.79
N ILE A 82 17.26 5.87 16.43
CA ILE A 82 16.77 7.12 15.85
C ILE A 82 16.72 6.93 14.33
N TRP A 83 15.56 6.50 13.82
CA TRP A 83 15.38 6.13 12.41
C TRP A 83 15.05 7.30 11.47
N LYS A 84 14.91 8.51 12.02
CA LYS A 84 14.64 9.77 11.31
C LYS A 84 15.53 10.88 11.86
N PRO A 85 15.78 11.98 11.12
CA PRO A 85 16.67 13.06 11.57
C PRO A 85 16.34 13.59 12.96
N LEU A 86 17.39 13.87 13.74
CA LEU A 86 17.33 14.61 14.99
C LEU A 86 17.84 16.03 14.73
N GLU A 87 16.99 17.03 14.94
CA GLU A 87 17.27 18.42 14.57
C GLU A 87 17.10 19.35 15.77
N ILE A 88 17.98 20.36 15.86
CA ILE A 88 17.77 21.54 16.72
C ILE A 88 17.29 22.66 15.81
N VAL A 89 16.07 23.14 16.04
CA VAL A 89 15.45 24.19 15.24
C VAL A 89 15.28 25.44 16.11
N GLY A 90 16.03 26.49 15.79
CA GLY A 90 15.85 27.82 16.37
C GLY A 90 15.00 28.70 15.45
N PHE A 91 14.02 29.39 16.03
CA PHE A 91 13.19 30.40 15.35
C PHE A 91 12.72 31.43 16.39
N ASP A 92 12.44 32.65 15.94
CA ASP A 92 12.12 33.77 16.84
C ASP A 92 10.62 34.06 16.93
N THR A 93 9.86 33.78 15.88
CA THR A 93 8.43 34.11 15.80
C THR A 93 7.57 32.94 15.37
N VAL A 94 7.75 32.44 14.15
CA VAL A 94 6.87 31.45 13.53
C VAL A 94 7.67 30.43 12.77
N LEU A 95 7.28 29.16 12.90
CA LEU A 95 7.80 28.06 12.12
C LEU A 95 6.66 27.39 11.36
N ILE A 96 6.75 27.36 10.03
CA ILE A 96 5.80 26.63 9.18
C ILE A 96 6.19 25.16 9.16
N ARG A 97 5.36 24.31 9.74
CA ARG A 97 5.62 22.87 9.84
C ARG A 97 5.14 22.12 8.62
N ASP A 98 3.86 22.26 8.34
CA ASP A 98 3.15 21.48 7.34
C ASP A 98 2.26 22.40 6.49
N VAL A 99 2.13 22.06 5.21
CA VAL A 99 1.26 22.76 4.26
C VAL A 99 0.40 21.71 3.58
N SER A 100 -0.92 21.86 3.67
CA SER A 100 -1.86 21.03 2.93
C SER A 100 -2.59 21.80 1.86
N VAL A 101 -2.99 21.08 0.80
CA VAL A 101 -3.60 21.66 -0.39
C VAL A 101 -4.76 20.80 -0.84
N ILE A 102 -5.94 21.42 -0.94
CA ILE A 102 -7.12 20.81 -1.53
C ILE A 102 -7.42 21.55 -2.84
N THR A 103 -7.58 20.80 -3.93
CA THR A 103 -7.95 21.37 -5.23
C THR A 103 -9.46 21.29 -5.43
N HIS A 104 -10.08 22.40 -5.84
CA HIS A 104 -11.51 22.46 -6.12
C HIS A 104 -11.79 22.45 -7.61
N PHE A 105 -12.59 21.46 -8.02
CA PHE A 105 -13.02 21.26 -9.41
C PHE A 105 -14.51 21.58 -9.57
N THR A 106 -14.88 22.33 -10.61
CA THR A 106 -16.29 22.53 -11.01
C THR A 106 -16.78 21.49 -12.03
N GLY A 107 -15.93 20.52 -12.37
CA GLY A 107 -16.13 19.51 -13.41
C GLY A 107 -14.80 18.85 -13.78
N TYR A 108 -14.80 17.97 -14.77
CA TYR A 108 -13.57 17.30 -15.21
C TYR A 108 -12.78 18.13 -16.22
N GLY A 109 -11.45 17.95 -16.24
CA GLY A 109 -10.56 18.64 -17.16
C GLY A 109 -9.91 19.91 -16.60
N PRO A 110 -8.82 20.38 -17.23
CA PRO A 110 -7.94 21.42 -16.67
C PRO A 110 -8.62 22.79 -16.50
N ALA A 111 -9.56 23.16 -17.37
CA ALA A 111 -10.28 24.44 -17.30
C ALA A 111 -11.26 24.56 -16.11
N ASN A 112 -11.52 23.44 -15.45
CA ASN A 112 -12.45 23.33 -14.32
C ASN A 112 -11.77 23.42 -12.96
N VAL A 113 -10.44 23.58 -12.91
CA VAL A 113 -9.72 23.93 -11.67
C VAL A 113 -9.95 25.41 -11.39
N LYS A 114 -10.77 25.73 -10.37
CA LYS A 114 -11.14 27.13 -10.06
C LYS A 114 -10.36 27.72 -8.91
N SER A 115 -10.09 26.91 -7.89
CA SER A 115 -9.43 27.37 -6.68
C SER A 115 -8.67 26.24 -6.02
N ILE A 116 -7.75 26.63 -5.14
CA ILE A 116 -7.12 25.74 -4.17
C ILE A 116 -7.39 26.29 -2.76
N THR A 117 -7.57 25.38 -1.81
CA THR A 117 -7.52 25.72 -0.38
C THR A 117 -6.15 25.33 0.13
N VAL A 118 -5.38 26.30 0.62
CA VAL A 118 -4.08 26.08 1.24
C VAL A 118 -4.25 26.23 2.75
N THR A 119 -3.89 25.20 3.51
CA THR A 119 -3.83 25.28 4.97
C THR A 119 -2.37 25.23 5.41
N VAL A 120 -1.99 26.18 6.25
CA VAL A 120 -0.65 26.32 6.81
C VAL A 120 -0.71 25.99 8.29
N PHE A 121 0.06 24.99 8.72
CA PHE A 121 0.18 24.57 10.12
C PHE A 121 1.50 25.09 10.67
N MET A 122 1.43 25.76 11.81
CA MET A 122 2.52 26.57 12.35
C MET A 122 2.72 26.32 13.84
N GLU A 123 3.96 26.49 14.28
CA GLU A 123 4.36 26.67 15.67
C GLU A 123 4.77 28.13 15.89
N THR A 124 4.47 28.68 17.06
CA THR A 124 4.83 30.04 17.45
C THR A 124 5.76 30.06 18.66
N ALA A 125 6.61 31.08 18.74
CA ALA A 125 7.55 31.26 19.87
C ALA A 125 6.90 31.93 21.10
N THR A 126 5.69 32.48 20.93
CA THR A 126 4.92 33.18 21.97
C THR A 126 3.43 32.84 21.81
N SER A 127 2.66 33.02 22.88
CA SER A 127 1.20 32.97 22.88
C SER A 127 0.55 34.25 22.32
N ASP A 128 1.34 35.32 22.15
CA ASP A 128 0.84 36.59 21.64
C ASP A 128 0.48 36.52 20.15
N ALA A 129 -0.45 37.38 19.73
CA ALA A 129 -0.81 37.51 18.33
C ALA A 129 0.35 38.09 17.49
N ILE A 130 0.69 37.41 16.39
CA ILE A 130 1.82 37.75 15.53
C ILE A 130 1.30 38.32 14.21
N SER A 131 1.57 39.59 13.95
CA SER A 131 1.21 40.24 12.68
C SER A 131 2.31 40.09 11.64
N GLY A 132 1.95 39.78 10.40
CA GLY A 132 2.90 39.67 9.29
C GLY A 132 2.22 39.61 7.93
N VAL A 133 2.95 39.16 6.92
CA VAL A 133 2.47 39.02 5.54
C VAL A 133 2.66 37.58 5.08
N PHE A 134 1.58 36.96 4.59
CA PHE A 134 1.66 35.71 3.86
C PHE A 134 1.86 35.96 2.37
N GLY A 135 2.90 35.33 1.81
CA GLY A 135 3.09 35.12 0.39
C GLY A 135 2.84 33.66 0.03
N ILE A 136 1.94 33.40 -0.91
CA ILE A 136 1.71 32.05 -1.46
C ILE A 136 1.95 32.10 -2.96
N TYR A 137 2.86 31.26 -3.45
CA TYR A 137 3.32 31.25 -4.83
C TYR A 137 3.21 29.85 -5.43
N LEU A 138 2.76 29.75 -6.67
CA LEU A 138 2.64 28.51 -7.42
C LEU A 138 3.50 28.57 -8.68
N ASN A 139 4.59 27.81 -8.73
CA ASN A 139 5.63 27.92 -9.77
C ASN A 139 6.04 29.39 -10.02
N GLY A 140 6.31 30.13 -8.94
CA GLY A 140 6.64 31.57 -8.99
C GLY A 140 5.47 32.51 -9.29
N THR A 141 4.26 32.00 -9.57
CA THR A 141 3.06 32.84 -9.76
C THR A 141 2.44 33.19 -8.41
N THR A 142 2.34 34.48 -8.08
CA THR A 142 1.70 34.93 -6.85
C THR A 142 0.21 34.59 -6.82
N LEU A 143 -0.20 33.80 -5.84
CA LEU A 143 -1.61 33.50 -5.53
C LEU A 143 -2.14 34.36 -4.38
N LEU A 144 -1.28 34.67 -3.40
CA LEU A 144 -1.60 35.51 -2.26
C LEU A 144 -0.39 36.38 -1.90
N ASN A 145 -0.65 37.64 -1.56
CA ASN A 145 0.27 38.49 -0.84
C ASN A 145 -0.55 39.41 0.08
N SER A 146 -0.79 38.96 1.32
CA SER A 146 -1.72 39.63 2.23
C SER A 146 -1.20 39.71 3.65
N LYS A 147 -1.51 40.82 4.32
CA LYS A 147 -1.36 40.92 5.77
C LYS A 147 -2.25 39.87 6.45
N ALA A 148 -1.74 39.31 7.54
CA ALA A 148 -2.46 38.39 8.40
C ALA A 148 -1.99 38.52 9.85
N VAL A 149 -2.82 38.03 10.76
CA VAL A 149 -2.48 37.88 12.17
C VAL A 149 -2.58 36.39 12.50
N ILE A 150 -1.51 35.84 13.04
CA ILE A 150 -1.44 34.48 13.56
C ILE A 150 -1.80 34.54 15.05
N THR A 151 -2.80 33.76 15.44
CA THR A 151 -3.20 33.59 16.84
C THR A 151 -2.95 32.14 17.23
N PRO A 152 -1.98 31.86 18.10
CA PRO A 152 -1.71 30.51 18.56
C PRO A 152 -2.72 30.04 19.61
N ASP A 153 -2.86 28.73 19.74
CA ASP A 153 -3.59 28.08 20.83
C ASP A 153 -2.70 27.90 22.08
N ALA A 154 -3.23 27.18 23.08
CA ALA A 154 -2.55 26.94 24.34
C ALA A 154 -1.26 26.09 24.19
N ASP A 155 -1.13 25.33 23.11
CA ASP A 155 0.03 24.50 22.80
C ASP A 155 1.03 25.22 21.87
N LEU A 156 0.85 26.54 21.67
CA LEU A 156 1.64 27.37 20.75
C LEU A 156 1.54 26.92 19.29
N LEU A 157 0.44 26.26 18.94
CA LEU A 157 0.14 25.85 17.57
C LEU A 157 -0.82 26.82 16.93
N SER A 158 -0.71 27.01 15.63
CA SER A 158 -1.68 27.78 14.86
C SER A 158 -1.93 27.15 13.51
N LYS A 159 -3.13 27.37 12.99
CA LYS A 159 -3.56 26.93 11.66
C LYS A 159 -4.20 28.11 10.94
N GLN A 160 -3.78 28.33 9.70
CA GLN A 160 -4.40 29.33 8.84
C GLN A 160 -4.78 28.75 7.49
N THR A 161 -6.01 29.01 7.06
CA THR A 161 -6.56 28.48 5.81
C THR A 161 -6.88 29.62 4.85
N PHE A 162 -6.42 29.47 3.61
CA PHE A 162 -6.62 30.42 2.52
C PHE A 162 -7.34 29.76 1.35
N ASN A 163 -8.43 30.36 0.88
CA ASN A 163 -9.12 29.95 -0.33
C ASN A 163 -8.65 30.85 -1.48
N LEU A 164 -7.87 30.28 -2.41
CA LEU A 164 -7.16 31.02 -3.45
C LEU A 164 -7.74 30.67 -4.82
N ASN A 165 -8.21 31.69 -5.54
CA ASN A 165 -8.66 31.51 -6.92
C ASN A 165 -7.47 31.35 -7.86
N MET A 166 -7.58 30.45 -8.82
CA MET A 166 -6.57 30.29 -9.85
C MET A 166 -6.53 31.53 -10.77
N PRO A 167 -5.35 32.10 -11.06
CA PRO A 167 -5.24 33.23 -11.99
C PRO A 167 -5.77 32.84 -13.37
N LYS A 168 -6.53 33.74 -14.01
CA LYS A 168 -7.18 33.47 -15.32
C LYS A 168 -6.20 33.04 -16.42
N ASN A 169 -4.96 33.51 -16.35
CA ASN A 169 -3.88 33.21 -17.30
C ASN A 169 -3.04 31.98 -16.91
N PHE A 170 -3.26 31.39 -15.73
CA PHE A 170 -2.52 30.21 -15.28
C PHE A 170 -3.09 28.95 -15.95
N LYS A 171 -2.33 28.35 -16.87
CA LYS A 171 -2.74 27.14 -17.59
C LYS A 171 -2.42 25.90 -16.77
N VAL A 172 -3.43 25.31 -16.16
CA VAL A 172 -3.30 24.05 -15.43
C VAL A 172 -3.12 22.88 -16.41
N LYS A 173 -2.13 22.04 -16.14
CA LYS A 173 -2.00 20.67 -16.67
C LYS A 173 -2.29 19.68 -15.54
N LEU A 174 -3.14 18.69 -15.82
CA LEU A 174 -3.54 17.68 -14.85
C LEU A 174 -2.48 16.59 -14.68
N TRP A 175 -2.35 16.09 -13.45
CA TRP A 175 -1.57 14.91 -13.10
C TRP A 175 -2.35 13.64 -13.42
N TRP A 176 -1.67 12.63 -13.97
CA TRP A 176 -2.25 11.34 -14.35
C TRP A 176 -1.41 10.16 -13.83
N PRO A 177 -2.04 9.02 -13.52
CA PRO A 177 -1.34 7.77 -13.23
C PRO A 177 -0.55 7.25 -14.45
N ASN A 178 0.40 6.36 -14.18
CA ASN A 178 1.22 5.69 -15.18
C ASN A 178 0.32 5.00 -16.23
N GLY A 179 0.60 5.25 -17.50
CA GLY A 179 -0.18 4.74 -18.63
C GLY A 179 -1.42 5.57 -19.02
N LEU A 180 -1.84 6.57 -18.22
CA LEU A 180 -3.00 7.41 -18.52
C LEU A 180 -2.66 8.84 -18.95
N GLY A 181 -1.43 9.29 -18.73
CA GLY A 181 -0.97 10.62 -19.11
C GLY A 181 0.36 11.00 -18.47
N ASN A 182 0.65 12.30 -18.47
CA ASN A 182 1.85 12.87 -17.84
C ASN A 182 1.62 13.22 -16.37
N GLN A 183 2.71 13.41 -15.62
CA GLN A 183 2.73 13.72 -14.18
C GLN A 183 3.24 15.16 -13.90
N PRO A 184 2.59 16.24 -14.41
CA PRO A 184 2.99 17.60 -14.07
C PRO A 184 2.87 17.86 -12.56
N LEU A 185 3.96 18.35 -11.98
CA LEU A 185 4.04 18.79 -10.59
C LEU A 185 4.37 20.28 -10.54
N TYR A 186 3.81 20.97 -9.55
CA TYR A 186 3.95 22.40 -9.33
C TYR A 186 4.51 22.63 -7.93
N LEU A 187 5.51 23.50 -7.82
CA LEU A 187 6.03 23.95 -6.55
C LEU A 187 5.05 24.97 -5.95
N LEU A 188 4.48 24.65 -4.80
CA LEU A 188 3.73 25.59 -3.98
C LEU A 188 4.63 26.05 -2.84
N GLU A 189 4.92 27.35 -2.81
CA GLU A 189 5.75 27.99 -1.79
C GLU A 189 4.86 28.83 -0.87
N VAL A 190 5.02 28.64 0.43
CA VAL A 190 4.37 29.43 1.48
C VAL A 190 5.46 30.17 2.26
N VAL A 191 5.32 31.49 2.29
CA VAL A 191 6.19 32.41 3.02
C VAL A 191 5.35 33.16 4.03
N PHE A 192 5.82 33.25 5.27
CA PHE A 192 5.34 34.22 6.23
C PHE A 192 6.49 35.15 6.62
N PHE A 193 6.29 36.45 6.49
CA PHE A 193 7.28 37.46 6.85
C PHE A 193 6.75 38.38 7.95
N ASN A 194 7.49 38.51 9.05
CA ASN A 194 7.19 39.43 10.14
C ASN A 194 8.44 40.23 10.51
N LYS A 195 8.39 41.56 10.31
CA LYS A 195 9.41 42.58 10.59
C LYS A 195 10.81 42.27 10.01
N GLU A 196 11.44 41.17 10.44
CA GLU A 196 12.80 40.73 10.06
C GLU A 196 12.92 39.21 9.83
N GLU A 197 12.00 38.37 10.32
CA GLU A 197 12.07 36.90 10.16
C GLU A 197 11.18 36.40 9.02
N LYS A 198 11.70 35.42 8.26
CA LYS A 198 11.00 34.74 7.16
C LYS A 198 10.82 33.27 7.50
N ALA A 199 9.59 32.85 7.79
CA ALA A 199 9.22 31.44 7.80
C ALA A 199 8.92 30.98 6.36
N TYR A 200 9.38 29.78 5.99
CA TYR A 200 9.25 29.25 4.64
C TYR A 200 9.01 27.75 4.64
N LYS A 201 8.09 27.31 3.77
CA LYS A 201 7.90 25.89 3.43
C LYS A 201 7.50 25.80 1.96
N ALA A 202 7.96 24.75 1.28
CA ALA A 202 7.49 24.42 -0.05
C ALA A 202 7.11 22.95 -0.15
N VAL A 203 6.09 22.68 -0.96
CA VAL A 203 5.60 21.33 -1.30
C VAL A 203 5.36 21.24 -2.79
N LYS A 204 5.49 20.04 -3.36
CA LYS A 204 5.09 19.78 -4.75
C LYS A 204 3.65 19.28 -4.78
N ILE A 205 2.82 19.83 -5.66
CA ILE A 205 1.43 19.41 -5.84
C ILE A 205 1.15 19.02 -7.28
N GLY A 206 0.21 18.10 -7.48
CA GLY A 206 -0.34 17.77 -8.80
C GLY A 206 -1.84 18.00 -8.82
N PHE A 207 -2.34 18.68 -9.85
CA PHE A 207 -3.77 18.91 -10.00
C PHE A 207 -4.44 17.65 -10.57
N ARG A 208 -5.27 16.97 -9.76
CA ARG A 208 -6.13 15.89 -10.25
C ARG A 208 -7.37 15.73 -9.39
N SER A 209 -8.45 15.21 -9.99
CA SER A 209 -9.58 14.69 -9.22
C SER A 209 -9.45 13.18 -9.04
N ILE A 210 -9.91 12.68 -7.90
CA ILE A 210 -10.08 11.25 -7.63
C ILE A 210 -11.47 10.99 -7.12
N LYS A 211 -11.97 9.81 -7.42
CA LYS A 211 -13.24 9.32 -6.90
C LYS A 211 -13.20 7.81 -6.78
N LEU A 212 -13.56 7.30 -5.60
CA LEU A 212 -14.00 5.92 -5.45
C LEU A 212 -15.49 5.86 -5.83
N VAL A 213 -15.84 4.99 -6.77
CA VAL A 213 -17.21 4.81 -7.25
C VAL A 213 -17.74 3.48 -6.76
N GLN A 214 -18.92 3.53 -6.12
CA GLN A 214 -19.62 2.39 -5.56
C GLN A 214 -21.12 2.52 -5.87
N GLU A 215 -21.49 2.06 -7.06
CA GLU A 215 -22.84 2.24 -7.63
C GLU A 215 -23.45 0.87 -8.03
N PRO A 216 -24.78 0.72 -8.05
CA PRO A 216 -25.42 -0.52 -8.45
C PRO A 216 -25.00 -0.98 -9.86
N ILE A 217 -24.80 -2.28 -10.03
CA ILE A 217 -24.45 -2.90 -11.31
C ILE A 217 -25.67 -3.66 -11.85
N GLN A 218 -25.98 -3.48 -13.13
CA GLN A 218 -27.04 -4.25 -13.79
C GLN A 218 -26.74 -5.75 -13.75
N ASN A 219 -27.76 -6.56 -13.46
CA ASN A 219 -27.68 -8.02 -13.30
C ASN A 219 -26.78 -8.46 -12.13
N SER A 220 -26.61 -7.63 -11.10
CA SER A 220 -25.89 -7.95 -9.88
C SER A 220 -26.56 -7.31 -8.65
N THR A 221 -26.43 -7.94 -7.48
CA THR A 221 -27.10 -7.54 -6.22
C THR A 221 -26.28 -6.57 -5.36
N GLY A 222 -25.05 -6.22 -5.76
CA GLY A 222 -24.14 -5.38 -4.99
C GLY A 222 -23.75 -4.06 -5.65
N LEU A 223 -22.67 -3.45 -5.16
CA LEU A 223 -22.13 -2.18 -5.66
C LEU A 223 -20.82 -2.42 -6.40
N SER A 224 -20.53 -1.57 -7.38
CA SER A 224 -19.21 -1.50 -7.98
C SER A 224 -18.15 -1.08 -6.94
N PHE A 225 -16.88 -1.28 -7.28
CA PHE A 225 -15.77 -0.73 -6.53
C PHE A 225 -14.64 -0.43 -7.51
N TYR A 226 -14.54 0.83 -7.93
CA TYR A 226 -13.52 1.25 -8.88
C TYR A 226 -13.12 2.70 -8.69
N PHE A 227 -11.96 3.06 -9.24
CA PHE A 227 -11.43 4.42 -9.13
C PHE A 227 -11.54 5.17 -10.46
N GLN A 228 -11.81 6.46 -10.35
CA GLN A 228 -11.69 7.42 -11.44
C GLN A 228 -10.60 8.43 -11.11
N VAL A 229 -9.74 8.73 -12.09
CA VAL A 229 -8.85 9.90 -12.03
C VAL A 229 -9.24 10.85 -13.14
N ASN A 230 -9.46 12.13 -12.80
CA ASN A 230 -9.89 13.16 -13.74
C ASN A 230 -11.17 12.79 -14.52
N GLY A 231 -12.04 11.99 -13.91
CA GLY A 231 -13.29 11.50 -14.49
C GLY A 231 -13.17 10.25 -15.37
N ILE A 232 -11.96 9.69 -15.51
CA ILE A 232 -11.71 8.49 -16.32
C ILE A 232 -11.57 7.28 -15.39
N PRO A 233 -12.45 6.27 -15.49
CA PRO A 233 -12.26 4.97 -14.85
C PRO A 233 -11.00 4.29 -15.36
N PHE A 234 -10.26 3.62 -14.49
CA PHE A 234 -9.10 2.83 -14.89
C PHE A 234 -9.03 1.54 -14.10
N PHE A 235 -8.49 0.48 -14.72
CA PHE A 235 -8.20 -0.76 -14.03
C PHE A 235 -6.94 -0.57 -13.17
N ALA A 236 -7.05 -0.80 -11.86
CA ALA A 236 -5.91 -0.73 -10.96
C ALA A 236 -4.98 -1.94 -11.18
N LYS A 237 -3.73 -1.67 -11.56
CA LYS A 237 -2.71 -2.67 -11.86
C LYS A 237 -1.54 -2.45 -10.93
N GLY A 238 -1.20 -3.45 -10.13
CA GLY A 238 -0.20 -3.24 -9.10
C GLY A 238 0.04 -4.41 -8.20
N SER A 239 0.58 -4.08 -7.05
CA SER A 239 0.95 -5.01 -5.99
C SER A 239 1.05 -4.31 -4.65
N ASN A 240 1.22 -5.09 -3.59
CA ASN A 240 1.39 -4.61 -2.23
C ASN A 240 2.86 -4.33 -1.91
N TRP A 241 3.15 -3.13 -1.39
CA TRP A 241 4.46 -2.69 -0.91
C TRP A 241 4.62 -3.02 0.57
N ILE A 242 5.74 -3.66 0.90
CA ILE A 242 6.18 -3.93 2.28
C ILE A 242 7.50 -3.19 2.56
N PRO A 243 7.92 -3.04 3.83
CA PRO A 243 9.23 -2.48 4.14
C PRO A 243 10.36 -3.17 3.37
N ALA A 244 11.23 -2.37 2.74
CA ALA A 244 12.29 -2.89 1.88
C ALA A 244 13.51 -3.44 2.64
N ASP A 245 13.57 -3.24 3.96
CA ASP A 245 14.58 -3.77 4.88
C ASP A 245 14.00 -3.82 6.31
N SER A 246 14.53 -4.71 7.16
CA SER A 246 14.20 -4.72 8.60
C SER A 246 14.73 -3.48 9.34
N PHE A 247 15.75 -2.84 8.77
CA PHE A 247 16.39 -1.62 9.25
C PHE A 247 16.11 -0.49 8.25
N LEU A 248 15.06 0.29 8.50
CA LEU A 248 14.57 1.30 7.56
C LEU A 248 15.62 2.36 7.19
N GLU A 249 16.61 2.60 8.06
CA GLU A 249 17.73 3.51 7.81
C GLU A 249 18.73 3.02 6.74
N ARG A 250 18.71 1.72 6.41
CA ARG A 250 19.53 1.15 5.32
C ARG A 250 18.90 1.33 3.95
N VAL A 251 17.62 1.70 3.91
CA VAL A 251 16.87 1.84 2.66
C VAL A 251 17.24 3.19 2.03
N THR A 252 18.17 3.13 1.08
CA THR A 252 18.62 4.29 0.30
C THR A 252 17.55 4.75 -0.70
N THR A 253 17.56 6.03 -1.08
CA THR A 253 16.68 6.58 -2.12
C THR A 253 16.82 5.85 -3.45
N GLU A 254 18.04 5.46 -3.84
CA GLU A 254 18.33 4.73 -5.07
C GLU A 254 17.66 3.34 -5.07
N TYR A 255 17.62 2.68 -3.91
CA TYR A 255 16.96 1.38 -3.78
C TYR A 255 15.43 1.52 -3.92
N ILE A 256 14.84 2.54 -3.27
CA ILE A 256 13.41 2.86 -3.43
C ILE A 256 13.10 3.19 -4.89
N GLU A 257 13.91 4.05 -5.52
CA GLU A 257 13.75 4.42 -6.92
C GLU A 257 13.83 3.20 -7.84
N ASN A 258 14.77 2.26 -7.61
CA ASN A 258 14.87 1.02 -8.37
C ASN A 258 13.59 0.17 -8.25
N LEU A 259 13.03 0.01 -7.05
CA LEU A 259 11.81 -0.76 -6.83
C LEU A 259 10.59 -0.09 -7.49
N LEU A 260 10.43 1.22 -7.35
CA LEU A 260 9.33 1.96 -7.97
C LEU A 260 9.47 2.04 -9.50
N GLN A 261 10.69 2.17 -10.02
CA GLN A 261 10.97 2.12 -11.45
C GLN A 261 10.69 0.72 -12.01
N SER A 262 10.90 -0.34 -11.22
CA SER A 262 10.51 -1.70 -11.58
C SER A 262 8.99 -1.83 -11.70
N ALA A 263 8.24 -1.38 -10.69
CA ALA A 263 6.77 -1.34 -10.73
C ALA A 263 6.24 -0.56 -11.95
N LYS A 264 6.77 0.66 -12.19
CA LYS A 264 6.44 1.47 -13.37
C LYS A 264 6.74 0.73 -14.68
N GLY A 265 7.88 0.06 -14.76
CA GLY A 265 8.34 -0.70 -15.92
C GLY A 265 7.50 -1.94 -16.22
N ALA A 266 6.84 -2.50 -15.21
CA ALA A 266 5.84 -3.55 -15.32
C ALA A 266 4.41 -3.03 -15.59
N HIS A 267 4.27 -1.77 -16.00
CA HIS A 267 2.98 -1.12 -16.30
C HIS A 267 2.02 -1.00 -15.10
N MET A 268 2.53 -1.10 -13.87
CA MET A 268 1.73 -0.82 -12.68
C MET A 268 1.37 0.66 -12.63
N ASN A 269 0.17 0.95 -12.15
CA ASN A 269 -0.35 2.30 -11.93
C ASN A 269 -0.76 2.54 -10.47
N MET A 270 -0.66 1.50 -9.62
CA MET A 270 -1.02 1.57 -8.21
C MET A 270 -0.10 0.67 -7.38
N LEU A 271 0.23 1.11 -6.17
CA LEU A 271 0.83 0.30 -5.11
C LEU A 271 0.00 0.48 -3.83
N ARG A 272 -0.08 -0.57 -3.03
CA ARG A 272 -0.67 -0.50 -1.69
C ARG A 272 0.42 -0.52 -0.63
N VAL A 273 0.60 0.56 0.11
CA VAL A 273 1.51 0.59 1.27
C VAL A 273 0.80 -0.12 2.42
N TRP A 274 1.16 -1.38 2.62
CA TRP A 274 0.45 -2.30 3.50
C TRP A 274 0.62 -1.97 5.00
N GLY A 275 -0.47 -2.14 5.76
CA GLY A 275 -0.61 -1.64 7.14
C GLY A 275 0.30 -2.27 8.20
N GLY A 276 0.98 -3.39 7.95
CA GLY A 276 1.94 -3.90 8.93
C GLY A 276 3.38 -3.42 8.70
N GLY A 277 3.58 -2.54 7.70
CA GLY A 277 4.84 -1.92 7.38
C GLY A 277 5.11 -0.63 8.18
N ALA A 278 5.55 0.41 7.47
CA ALA A 278 5.71 1.76 8.00
C ALA A 278 5.07 2.76 7.04
N TYR A 279 4.64 3.93 7.55
CA TYR A 279 4.46 5.07 6.66
C TYR A 279 5.81 5.39 6.04
N GLU A 280 5.85 5.40 4.72
CA GLU A 280 7.10 5.47 3.99
C GLU A 280 7.80 6.84 4.13
N THR A 281 9.04 6.87 3.68
CA THR A 281 9.85 8.09 3.55
C THR A 281 9.18 9.14 2.66
N ASP A 282 9.51 10.44 2.82
CA ASP A 282 8.97 11.49 1.95
C ASP A 282 9.40 11.25 0.49
N GLU A 283 10.64 10.77 0.31
CA GLU A 283 11.23 10.41 -0.97
C GLU A 283 10.41 9.36 -1.73
N PHE A 284 9.85 8.36 -1.04
CA PHE A 284 8.98 7.35 -1.64
C PHE A 284 7.75 7.98 -2.30
N TYR A 285 7.03 8.85 -1.58
CA TYR A 285 5.82 9.48 -2.11
C TYR A 285 6.14 10.49 -3.21
N GLU A 286 7.26 11.22 -3.08
CA GLU A 286 7.72 12.10 -4.14
C GLU A 286 8.13 11.33 -5.42
N LEU A 287 8.72 10.14 -5.29
CA LEU A 287 9.01 9.26 -6.42
C LEU A 287 7.71 8.72 -7.03
N ALA A 288 6.75 8.29 -6.21
CA ALA A 288 5.44 7.84 -6.68
C ALA A 288 4.70 8.94 -7.45
N ASP A 289 4.75 10.19 -6.98
CA ASP A 289 4.21 11.38 -7.65
C ASP A 289 4.85 11.58 -9.03
N ARG A 290 6.19 11.51 -9.13
CA ARG A 290 6.93 11.67 -10.38
C ARG A 290 6.67 10.52 -11.36
N MET A 291 6.49 9.31 -10.85
CA MET A 291 6.35 8.09 -11.65
C MET A 291 4.90 7.80 -12.06
N GLY A 292 3.92 8.46 -11.44
CA GLY A 292 2.51 8.22 -11.71
C GLY A 292 1.98 6.97 -11.01
N LEU A 293 2.57 6.57 -9.89
CA LEU A 293 2.13 5.39 -9.12
C LEU A 293 1.14 5.87 -8.06
N LEU A 294 -0.13 5.49 -8.18
CA LEU A 294 -1.12 5.78 -7.15
C LEU A 294 -0.81 4.99 -5.88
N ILE A 295 -1.04 5.58 -4.71
CA ILE A 295 -0.81 4.93 -3.42
C ILE A 295 -2.14 4.71 -2.69
N TRP A 296 -2.51 3.44 -2.52
CA TRP A 296 -3.45 3.01 -1.49
C TRP A 296 -2.69 2.99 -0.16
N GLN A 297 -3.05 3.88 0.77
CA GLN A 297 -2.31 4.05 2.02
C GLN A 297 -3.08 3.46 3.20
N ASP A 298 -2.63 2.32 3.71
CA ASP A 298 -3.10 1.82 4.99
C ASP A 298 -2.53 2.68 6.14
N PHE A 299 -3.27 2.80 7.24
CA PHE A 299 -2.68 3.13 8.54
C PHE A 299 -1.97 1.90 9.10
N MET A 300 -0.99 2.11 9.99
CA MET A 300 -0.05 1.05 10.38
C MET A 300 -0.64 0.07 11.42
N PHE A 301 -1.71 -0.63 11.03
CA PHE A 301 -2.44 -1.66 11.77
C PHE A 301 -2.73 -2.84 10.83
N ALA A 302 -2.38 -4.07 11.23
CA ALA A 302 -2.52 -5.24 10.35
C ALA A 302 -2.65 -6.56 11.12
N CYS A 303 -3.60 -7.39 10.71
CA CYS A 303 -3.85 -8.77 11.18
C CYS A 303 -3.80 -8.93 12.71
N ALA A 304 -4.30 -7.93 13.44
CA ALA A 304 -4.30 -7.90 14.89
C ALA A 304 -5.43 -7.04 15.44
N LEU A 305 -5.90 -7.36 16.63
CA LEU A 305 -6.73 -6.45 17.41
C LEU A 305 -5.82 -5.56 18.27
N TYR A 306 -6.29 -4.35 18.58
CA TYR A 306 -5.46 -3.33 19.21
C TYR A 306 -6.12 -2.76 20.48
N PRO A 307 -5.32 -2.30 21.47
CA PRO A 307 -5.84 -1.61 22.63
C PRO A 307 -6.63 -0.35 22.29
N THR A 308 -7.59 -0.01 23.14
CA THR A 308 -8.43 1.19 23.01
C THR A 308 -8.52 2.00 24.30
N ASP A 309 -7.56 1.83 25.21
CA ASP A 309 -7.39 2.73 26.34
C ASP A 309 -6.94 4.13 25.89
N ASP A 310 -7.14 5.12 26.74
CA ASP A 310 -6.96 6.52 26.37
C ASP A 310 -5.50 6.87 26.07
N ILE A 311 -4.52 6.17 26.67
CA ILE A 311 -3.10 6.40 26.41
C ILE A 311 -2.76 5.92 25.00
N PHE A 312 -3.19 4.70 24.64
CA PHE A 312 -3.00 4.17 23.29
C PHE A 312 -3.70 5.04 22.25
N LEU A 313 -4.96 5.40 22.46
CA LEU A 313 -5.72 6.22 21.51
C LEU A 313 -5.16 7.64 21.36
N LYS A 314 -4.64 8.26 22.44
CA LYS A 314 -3.96 9.56 22.35
C LYS A 314 -2.69 9.46 21.50
N SER A 315 -1.91 8.39 21.66
CA SER A 315 -0.75 8.15 20.80
C SER A 315 -1.16 7.98 19.33
N VAL A 316 -2.21 7.19 19.05
CA VAL A 316 -2.73 6.99 17.70
C VAL A 316 -3.25 8.29 17.09
N ALA A 317 -3.95 9.12 17.87
CA ALA A 317 -4.49 10.39 17.38
C ALA A 317 -3.38 11.35 16.91
N VAL A 318 -2.27 11.42 17.66
CA VAL A 318 -1.10 12.22 17.27
C VAL A 318 -0.45 11.63 16.01
N GLU A 319 -0.26 10.31 15.96
CA GLU A 319 0.27 9.60 14.79
C GLU A 319 -0.53 9.92 13.52
N VAL A 320 -1.84 9.68 13.55
CA VAL A 320 -2.74 9.88 12.41
C VAL A 320 -2.72 11.33 11.94
N THR A 321 -2.88 12.27 12.86
CA THR A 321 -2.91 13.70 12.53
C THR A 321 -1.62 14.14 11.83
N GLN A 322 -0.46 13.74 12.36
CA GLN A 322 0.83 14.10 11.76
C GLN A 322 1.03 13.43 10.40
N GLN A 323 0.68 12.14 10.24
CA GLN A 323 0.87 11.43 8.98
C GLN A 323 -0.09 11.93 7.88
N VAL A 324 -1.35 12.23 8.21
CA VAL A 324 -2.30 12.82 7.25
C VAL A 324 -1.81 14.18 6.78
N ARG A 325 -1.38 15.07 7.69
CA ARG A 325 -0.80 16.38 7.33
C ARG A 325 0.45 16.25 6.46
N ARG A 326 1.34 15.30 6.80
CA ARG A 326 2.55 15.04 6.02
C ARG A 326 2.24 14.61 4.60
N LEU A 327 1.28 13.69 4.41
CA LEU A 327 1.13 12.99 3.13
C LEU A 327 0.02 13.53 2.20
N GLN A 328 -0.98 14.24 2.72
CA GLN A 328 -2.18 14.59 1.94
C GLN A 328 -1.94 15.48 0.71
N HIS A 329 -0.78 16.14 0.61
CA HIS A 329 -0.44 16.99 -0.54
C HIS A 329 0.04 16.19 -1.77
N HIS A 330 0.42 14.91 -1.60
CA HIS A 330 0.91 14.07 -2.68
C HIS A 330 -0.22 13.71 -3.67
N PRO A 331 -0.08 14.02 -4.97
CA PRO A 331 -1.03 13.57 -5.99
C PRO A 331 -1.03 12.04 -6.20
N SER A 332 0.02 11.32 -5.82
CA SER A 332 0.00 9.85 -5.85
C SER A 332 -0.99 9.25 -4.85
N LEU A 333 -1.17 9.87 -3.68
CA LEU A 333 -2.01 9.33 -2.61
C LEU A 333 -3.49 9.22 -3.04
N LEU A 334 -3.99 8.01 -3.23
CA LEU A 334 -5.33 7.73 -3.77
C LEU A 334 -6.41 7.74 -2.69
N LEU A 335 -6.17 7.04 -1.59
CA LEU A 335 -7.13 6.83 -0.52
C LEU A 335 -6.42 6.53 0.79
N TRP A 336 -7.18 6.60 1.87
CA TRP A 336 -6.78 6.18 3.21
C TRP A 336 -7.52 4.89 3.59
N ALA A 337 -6.82 3.91 4.14
CA ALA A 337 -7.42 2.66 4.64
C ALA A 337 -7.07 2.44 6.12
N GLY A 338 -8.05 2.13 6.96
CA GLY A 338 -7.89 2.10 8.41
C GLY A 338 -6.95 1.00 8.91
N ASN A 339 -6.92 -0.15 8.24
CA ASN A 339 -6.09 -1.29 8.59
C ASN A 339 -6.07 -2.35 7.48
N ASN A 340 -5.19 -3.35 7.64
CA ASN A 340 -5.21 -4.61 6.91
C ASN A 340 -5.94 -5.70 7.71
N GLU A 341 -6.98 -6.27 7.11
CA GLU A 341 -7.70 -7.49 7.50
C GLU A 341 -8.30 -7.53 8.91
N ASN A 342 -8.33 -6.41 9.65
CA ASN A 342 -8.84 -6.47 11.02
C ASN A 342 -10.37 -6.60 11.05
N GLU A 343 -11.09 -6.07 10.04
CA GLU A 343 -12.52 -6.36 9.87
C GLU A 343 -12.76 -7.85 9.64
N GLN A 344 -12.00 -8.44 8.70
CA GLN A 344 -12.05 -9.86 8.39
C GLN A 344 -11.68 -10.74 9.59
N SER A 345 -10.70 -10.31 10.40
CA SER A 345 -10.27 -11.08 11.58
C SER A 345 -11.37 -11.21 12.64
N ILE A 346 -12.20 -10.17 12.79
CA ILE A 346 -13.34 -10.17 13.71
C ILE A 346 -14.48 -10.98 13.11
N SER A 347 -14.83 -10.73 11.85
CA SER A 347 -15.95 -11.39 11.17
C SER A 347 -15.72 -12.89 10.97
N GLY A 348 -14.50 -13.26 10.57
CA GLY A 348 -14.05 -14.64 10.37
C GLY A 348 -13.61 -15.35 11.65
N TYR A 349 -13.67 -14.71 12.82
CA TYR A 349 -13.29 -15.27 14.11
C TYR A 349 -11.89 -15.92 14.12
N TRP A 350 -10.88 -15.23 13.61
CA TRP A 350 -9.52 -15.78 13.46
C TRP A 350 -8.91 -16.32 14.75
N TRP A 351 -9.30 -15.75 15.89
CA TRP A 351 -8.86 -16.21 17.21
C TRP A 351 -10.05 -16.62 18.07
N PRO A 352 -9.93 -17.70 18.87
CA PRO A 352 -11.01 -18.17 19.76
C PRO A 352 -11.59 -17.07 20.65
N ALA A 353 -10.72 -16.19 21.18
CA ALA A 353 -11.13 -15.08 22.04
C ALA A 353 -12.18 -14.17 21.37
N VAL A 354 -12.15 -13.99 20.05
CA VAL A 354 -13.13 -13.18 19.30
C VAL A 354 -14.54 -13.72 19.46
N LYS A 355 -14.72 -15.05 19.49
CA LYS A 355 -16.03 -15.67 19.72
C LYS A 355 -16.56 -15.38 21.12
N GLU A 356 -15.67 -15.33 22.12
CA GLU A 356 -16.01 -15.12 23.52
C GLU A 356 -16.38 -13.66 23.83
N HIS A 357 -15.78 -12.70 23.11
CA HIS A 357 -15.94 -11.26 23.36
C HIS A 357 -16.27 -10.46 22.09
N LEU A 358 -17.07 -11.02 21.17
CA LEU A 358 -17.32 -10.44 19.84
C LEU A 358 -17.77 -8.98 19.89
N GLU A 359 -18.79 -8.67 20.69
CA GLU A 359 -19.34 -7.32 20.77
C GLU A 359 -18.34 -6.31 21.35
N GLN A 360 -17.46 -6.75 22.26
CA GLN A 360 -16.38 -5.92 22.77
C GLN A 360 -15.36 -5.59 21.68
N TYR A 361 -14.90 -6.57 20.90
CA TYR A 361 -13.95 -6.32 19.82
C TYR A 361 -14.55 -5.50 18.68
N LYS A 362 -15.83 -5.69 18.36
CA LYS A 362 -16.54 -4.80 17.42
C LYS A 362 -16.56 -3.36 17.95
N ALA A 363 -16.87 -3.17 19.24
CA ALA A 363 -16.86 -1.84 19.86
C ALA A 363 -15.47 -1.20 19.85
N ASP A 364 -14.41 -1.97 20.12
CA ASP A 364 -13.02 -1.53 20.06
C ASP A 364 -12.58 -1.15 18.65
N TYR A 365 -12.93 -1.99 17.67
CA TYR A 365 -12.70 -1.72 16.25
C TYR A 365 -13.35 -0.39 15.85
N VAL A 366 -14.62 -0.18 16.18
CA VAL A 366 -15.32 1.08 15.90
C VAL A 366 -14.68 2.25 16.64
N LYS A 367 -14.26 2.08 17.90
CA LYS A 367 -13.62 3.13 18.68
C LYS A 367 -12.29 3.57 18.06
N LEU A 368 -11.46 2.63 17.64
CA LEU A 368 -10.16 2.89 17.04
C LEU A 368 -10.30 3.41 15.60
N TYR A 369 -10.85 2.62 14.69
CA TYR A 369 -10.78 2.93 13.26
C TYR A 369 -11.78 3.99 12.82
N ILE A 370 -12.95 4.05 13.45
CA ILE A 370 -14.03 4.95 13.01
C ILE A 370 -14.05 6.22 13.85
N LYS A 371 -14.24 6.09 15.17
CA LYS A 371 -14.39 7.26 16.05
C LYS A 371 -13.08 8.02 16.26
N THR A 372 -11.93 7.38 16.06
CA THR A 372 -10.63 8.03 16.18
C THR A 372 -10.00 8.26 14.80
N ILE A 373 -9.61 7.21 14.08
CA ILE A 373 -8.81 7.36 12.85
C ILE A 373 -9.62 8.04 11.73
N MET A 374 -10.78 7.49 11.34
CA MET A 374 -11.61 8.06 10.27
C MET A 374 -12.04 9.51 10.59
N ALA A 375 -12.46 9.78 11.82
CA ALA A 375 -12.86 11.11 12.25
C ALA A 375 -11.72 12.14 12.08
N LEU A 376 -10.49 11.77 12.47
CA LEU A 376 -9.30 12.61 12.27
C LEU A 376 -8.97 12.80 10.79
N VAL A 377 -9.01 11.71 10.01
CA VAL A 377 -8.74 11.77 8.56
C VAL A 377 -9.72 12.70 7.86
N ILE A 378 -11.03 12.56 8.08
CA ILE A 378 -12.05 13.40 7.43
C ILE A 378 -11.88 14.88 7.80
N ASN A 379 -11.46 15.17 9.04
CA ASN A 379 -11.21 16.53 9.47
C ASN A 379 -9.93 17.14 8.85
N GLU A 380 -8.89 16.34 8.64
CA GLU A 380 -7.59 16.80 8.14
C GLU A 380 -7.49 16.74 6.60
N ASP A 381 -8.10 15.76 5.95
CA ASP A 381 -8.13 15.54 4.50
C ASP A 381 -9.53 15.04 4.03
N PRO A 382 -10.49 15.97 3.83
CA PRO A 382 -11.81 15.62 3.31
C PRO A 382 -11.81 15.32 1.79
N SER A 383 -10.66 15.37 1.11
CA SER A 383 -10.57 15.27 -0.35
C SER A 383 -10.47 13.84 -0.88
N ARG A 384 -10.27 12.86 0.01
CA ARG A 384 -10.05 11.46 -0.33
C ARG A 384 -11.05 10.53 0.36
N ALA A 385 -11.26 9.37 -0.23
CA ALA A 385 -12.02 8.31 0.41
C ALA A 385 -11.26 7.72 1.59
N PHE A 386 -12.01 7.31 2.62
CA PHE A 386 -11.52 6.50 3.72
C PHE A 386 -12.20 5.14 3.68
N LEU A 387 -11.42 4.06 3.67
CA LEU A 387 -11.87 2.68 3.81
C LEU A 387 -11.64 2.22 5.25
N PRO A 388 -12.61 1.58 5.93
CA PRO A 388 -12.41 1.17 7.32
C PRO A 388 -11.40 0.02 7.47
N SER A 389 -11.33 -0.89 6.50
CA SER A 389 -10.42 -2.05 6.42
C SER A 389 -10.21 -2.42 4.94
N SER A 390 -9.28 -3.33 4.69
CA SER A 390 -9.07 -4.05 3.43
C SER A 390 -8.79 -5.52 3.78
N PRO A 391 -9.64 -6.49 3.36
CA PRO A 391 -10.85 -6.31 2.55
C PRO A 391 -12.00 -5.67 3.35
N SER A 392 -12.96 -5.08 2.66
CA SER A 392 -14.18 -4.49 3.25
C SER A 392 -15.26 -4.25 2.19
N ASN A 393 -16.53 -4.15 2.59
CA ASN A 393 -17.68 -4.02 1.69
C ASN A 393 -18.17 -2.56 1.47
N GLY A 394 -17.36 -1.57 1.83
CA GLY A 394 -17.69 -0.15 1.61
C GLY A 394 -19.00 0.27 2.28
N PRO A 395 -19.98 0.87 1.57
CA PRO A 395 -21.27 1.28 2.13
C PRO A 395 -22.03 0.15 2.85
N LYS A 396 -21.86 -1.10 2.43
CA LYS A 396 -22.49 -2.26 3.06
C LYS A 396 -21.89 -2.52 4.46
N THR A 397 -20.57 -2.43 4.60
CA THR A 397 -19.90 -2.44 5.92
C THR A 397 -20.42 -1.32 6.82
N VAL A 398 -20.66 -0.11 6.30
CA VAL A 398 -21.25 1.00 7.08
C VAL A 398 -22.64 0.64 7.60
N GLN A 399 -23.50 0.08 6.74
CA GLN A 399 -24.86 -0.32 7.10
C GLN A 399 -24.89 -1.42 8.17
N GLU A 400 -23.88 -2.29 8.19
CA GLU A 400 -23.75 -3.40 9.14
C GLU A 400 -23.03 -3.01 10.43
N GLY A 401 -22.76 -1.72 10.65
CA GLY A 401 -22.12 -1.24 11.88
C GLY A 401 -20.59 -1.40 11.88
N TRP A 402 -19.97 -1.26 10.71
CA TRP A 402 -18.52 -1.21 10.47
C TRP A 402 -17.74 -2.53 10.56
N VAL A 403 -18.40 -3.62 10.92
CA VAL A 403 -17.85 -4.96 10.81
C VAL A 403 -18.85 -5.80 10.04
N SER A 404 -18.62 -5.98 8.74
CA SER A 404 -19.52 -6.75 7.88
C SER A 404 -19.54 -8.22 8.27
N SER A 405 -20.69 -8.86 8.07
CA SER A 405 -20.85 -10.31 8.28
C SER A 405 -20.05 -11.18 7.31
N ASP A 406 -19.69 -10.64 6.14
CA ASP A 406 -18.79 -11.28 5.17
C ASP A 406 -17.96 -10.22 4.41
N PRO A 407 -16.86 -9.72 4.99
CA PRO A 407 -15.99 -8.72 4.36
C PRO A 407 -15.34 -9.16 3.04
N GLN A 408 -15.46 -10.44 2.66
CA GLN A 408 -14.92 -11.02 1.43
C GLN A 408 -16.00 -11.17 0.34
N ASP A 409 -17.20 -10.58 0.53
CA ASP A 409 -18.29 -10.66 -0.44
C ASP A 409 -17.90 -10.04 -1.79
N VAL A 410 -17.76 -10.89 -2.80
CA VAL A 410 -17.37 -10.54 -4.18
C VAL A 410 -18.29 -9.51 -4.85
N HIS A 411 -19.49 -9.28 -4.32
CA HIS A 411 -20.47 -8.33 -4.86
C HIS A 411 -20.24 -6.88 -4.43
N PHE A 412 -19.40 -6.63 -3.42
CA PHE A 412 -19.07 -5.31 -2.89
C PHE A 412 -17.56 -5.13 -2.81
N GLY A 413 -17.11 -3.90 -2.55
CA GLY A 413 -15.82 -3.71 -1.91
C GLY A 413 -14.58 -4.25 -2.63
N ASP A 414 -13.59 -4.63 -1.84
CA ASP A 414 -12.40 -5.35 -2.24
C ASP A 414 -12.27 -6.68 -1.50
N VAL A 415 -11.57 -7.66 -2.09
CA VAL A 415 -11.33 -8.98 -1.51
C VAL A 415 -9.84 -9.32 -1.47
N HIS A 416 -9.48 -10.20 -0.54
CA HIS A 416 -8.17 -10.85 -0.45
C HIS A 416 -8.33 -12.34 -0.76
N PHE A 417 -7.69 -12.85 -1.82
CA PHE A 417 -7.86 -14.23 -2.24
C PHE A 417 -6.55 -15.02 -2.19
N TYR A 418 -6.51 -16.05 -1.35
CA TYR A 418 -5.41 -17.01 -1.28
C TYR A 418 -5.98 -18.42 -1.30
N THR A 419 -5.40 -19.28 -2.14
CA THR A 419 -5.73 -20.69 -2.22
C THR A 419 -4.47 -21.49 -2.53
N TYR A 420 -4.32 -22.63 -1.85
CA TYR A 420 -3.25 -23.61 -2.12
C TYR A 420 -3.84 -25.00 -2.37
N SER A 421 -5.14 -25.02 -2.71
CA SER A 421 -5.91 -26.23 -3.01
C SER A 421 -6.52 -26.10 -4.40
N GLY A 422 -6.41 -27.15 -5.20
CA GLY A 422 -6.80 -27.13 -6.62
C GLY A 422 -5.67 -26.66 -7.52
N SER A 423 -5.95 -26.61 -8.82
CA SER A 423 -4.96 -26.25 -9.85
C SER A 423 -4.81 -24.75 -9.97
N GLU A 424 -3.63 -24.20 -9.66
CA GLU A 424 -3.36 -22.77 -9.81
C GLU A 424 -3.26 -22.32 -11.28
N TRP A 425 -3.42 -23.24 -12.23
CA TRP A 425 -3.52 -22.94 -13.66
C TRP A 425 -4.98 -22.96 -14.15
N ASP A 426 -5.94 -23.29 -13.29
CA ASP A 426 -7.37 -23.25 -13.61
C ASP A 426 -7.98 -21.88 -13.27
N PRO A 427 -8.31 -21.03 -14.25
CA PRO A 427 -8.90 -19.72 -13.99
C PRO A 427 -10.32 -19.78 -13.42
N SER A 428 -10.95 -20.95 -13.35
CA SER A 428 -12.29 -21.13 -12.77
C SER A 428 -12.29 -21.04 -11.25
N MET A 429 -11.16 -21.28 -10.59
CA MET A 429 -11.04 -21.25 -9.13
C MET A 429 -11.04 -19.82 -8.55
N TYR A 430 -10.71 -18.83 -9.37
CA TYR A 430 -10.55 -17.44 -8.92
C TYR A 430 -11.89 -16.68 -8.93
N PRO A 431 -12.18 -15.89 -7.87
CA PRO A 431 -13.44 -15.19 -7.73
C PRO A 431 -13.60 -14.09 -8.78
N ARG A 432 -14.85 -13.71 -9.08
CA ARG A 432 -15.15 -12.53 -9.90
C ARG A 432 -15.56 -11.34 -9.01
N ALA A 433 -14.65 -10.93 -8.13
CA ALA A 433 -14.85 -9.80 -7.22
C ALA A 433 -14.81 -8.44 -7.94
N ARG A 434 -15.27 -7.38 -7.26
CA ARG A 434 -15.19 -6.00 -7.78
C ARG A 434 -13.77 -5.47 -7.84
N PHE A 435 -12.96 -5.83 -6.85
CA PHE A 435 -11.56 -5.43 -6.75
C PHE A 435 -10.82 -6.48 -5.94
N VAL A 436 -9.63 -6.86 -6.38
CA VAL A 436 -8.78 -7.82 -5.63
C VAL A 436 -7.53 -7.07 -5.17
N SER A 437 -7.51 -6.73 -3.89
CA SER A 437 -6.46 -5.92 -3.24
C SER A 437 -5.30 -6.75 -2.72
N GLU A 438 -5.50 -8.06 -2.55
CA GLU A 438 -4.45 -9.05 -2.32
C GLU A 438 -4.78 -10.39 -2.99
N TYR A 439 -3.76 -11.01 -3.57
CA TYR A 439 -3.74 -12.40 -4.03
C TYR A 439 -2.32 -12.82 -4.36
N GLY A 440 -1.92 -14.06 -4.06
CA GLY A 440 -0.53 -14.44 -4.17
C GLY A 440 -0.25 -15.94 -4.10
N PHE A 441 0.84 -16.35 -4.77
CA PHE A 441 1.50 -17.64 -4.57
C PHE A 441 2.97 -17.44 -4.17
N GLN A 442 3.52 -18.31 -3.31
CA GLN A 442 4.92 -18.22 -2.90
C GLN A 442 5.89 -18.78 -3.96
N SER A 443 7.11 -18.24 -3.97
CA SER A 443 8.28 -18.84 -4.62
C SER A 443 9.55 -18.58 -3.82
N TYR A 444 10.59 -19.36 -4.09
CA TYR A 444 11.92 -19.09 -3.54
C TYR A 444 12.64 -17.99 -4.34
N PRO A 445 13.47 -17.15 -3.68
CA PRO A 445 14.38 -16.26 -4.38
C PRO A 445 15.48 -17.06 -5.08
N SER A 446 16.18 -16.40 -5.99
CA SER A 446 17.26 -16.99 -6.78
C SER A 446 18.42 -17.49 -5.91
N PHE A 447 19.19 -18.42 -6.48
CA PHE A 447 20.38 -18.96 -5.81
C PHE A 447 21.37 -17.83 -5.45
N GLU A 448 21.55 -16.84 -6.33
CA GLU A 448 22.49 -15.74 -6.10
C GLU A 448 22.11 -14.91 -4.86
N THR A 449 20.81 -14.68 -4.65
CA THR A 449 20.30 -13.97 -3.47
C THR A 449 20.51 -14.79 -2.20
N LEU A 450 20.23 -16.08 -2.23
CA LEU A 450 20.40 -16.97 -1.07
C LEU A 450 21.87 -17.23 -0.74
N ALA A 451 22.74 -17.36 -1.75
CA ALA A 451 24.16 -17.64 -1.59
C ALA A 451 24.90 -16.58 -0.77
N ASN A 452 24.41 -15.33 -0.77
CA ASN A 452 24.99 -14.24 0.02
C ASN A 452 24.80 -14.41 1.54
N VAL A 453 23.91 -15.31 1.96
CA VAL A 453 23.51 -15.49 3.37
C VAL A 453 23.45 -16.97 3.78
N SER A 454 24.05 -17.86 2.99
CA SER A 454 24.13 -19.31 3.21
C SER A 454 25.52 -19.85 2.89
N ASN A 455 25.79 -21.07 3.34
CA ASN A 455 27.02 -21.80 3.07
C ASN A 455 26.76 -23.03 2.20
N TYR A 456 27.83 -23.63 1.66
CA TYR A 456 27.74 -24.80 0.78
C TYR A 456 26.96 -26.00 1.38
N LYS A 457 26.92 -26.12 2.72
CA LYS A 457 26.19 -27.18 3.43
C LYS A 457 24.66 -26.98 3.40
N ASP A 458 24.20 -25.75 3.18
CA ASP A 458 22.79 -25.39 3.12
C ASP A 458 22.19 -25.66 1.73
N TRP A 459 23.04 -25.82 0.70
CA TRP A 459 22.66 -25.99 -0.70
C TRP A 459 22.34 -27.46 -1.05
N VAL A 460 21.44 -28.05 -0.29
CA VAL A 460 21.05 -29.47 -0.38
C VAL A 460 19.60 -29.63 -0.82
N TYR A 461 19.32 -30.71 -1.54
CA TYR A 461 17.96 -31.12 -1.88
C TYR A 461 17.73 -32.58 -1.45
N PRO A 462 16.64 -32.90 -0.73
CA PRO A 462 15.60 -32.00 -0.22
C PRO A 462 16.13 -30.91 0.72
N PHE A 463 15.39 -29.81 0.85
CA PHE A 463 15.78 -28.68 1.68
C PHE A 463 15.97 -29.10 3.14
N GLY A 464 17.09 -28.68 3.73
CA GLY A 464 17.41 -28.91 5.14
C GLY A 464 16.94 -27.78 6.06
N ASP A 465 17.36 -27.85 7.33
CA ASP A 465 16.92 -26.96 8.41
C ASP A 465 17.13 -25.48 8.10
N TRP A 466 18.22 -25.11 7.40
CA TRP A 466 18.50 -23.72 7.06
C TRP A 466 17.39 -23.10 6.18
N MET A 467 16.94 -23.82 5.16
CA MET A 467 15.86 -23.32 4.28
C MET A 467 14.50 -23.41 4.98
N THR A 468 14.26 -24.45 5.77
CA THR A 468 13.04 -24.60 6.58
C THR A 468 12.91 -23.48 7.61
N HIS A 469 14.01 -23.05 8.24
CA HIS A 469 14.01 -21.93 9.19
C HIS A 469 13.61 -20.61 8.53
N ARG A 470 13.98 -20.39 7.26
CA ARG A 470 13.61 -19.17 6.51
C ARG A 470 12.19 -19.18 5.98
N GLN A 471 11.56 -20.35 5.84
CA GLN A 471 10.15 -20.43 5.49
C GLN A 471 9.31 -20.02 6.69
N HIS A 472 8.62 -18.89 6.59
CA HIS A 472 7.80 -18.34 7.65
C HIS A 472 6.29 -18.54 7.43
N HIS A 473 5.90 -19.05 6.26
CA HIS A 473 4.54 -19.49 5.99
C HIS A 473 4.34 -20.94 6.41
N MET A 474 3.29 -21.18 7.18
CA MET A 474 2.91 -22.52 7.59
C MET A 474 2.62 -23.36 6.33
N PHE A 475 3.24 -24.54 6.23
CA PHE A 475 3.14 -25.42 5.06
C PHE A 475 3.73 -24.90 3.73
N GLY A 476 4.32 -23.70 3.66
CA GLY A 476 4.75 -23.10 2.39
C GLY A 476 5.69 -23.97 1.55
N ASN A 477 6.64 -24.69 2.16
CA ASN A 477 7.52 -25.60 1.41
C ASN A 477 6.76 -26.79 0.78
N LEU A 478 5.72 -27.28 1.46
CA LEU A 478 4.87 -28.37 0.97
C LEU A 478 3.96 -27.87 -0.16
N GLU A 479 3.35 -26.70 0.01
CA GLU A 479 2.47 -26.08 -0.99
C GLU A 479 3.23 -25.76 -2.27
N ILE A 480 4.41 -25.14 -2.18
CA ILE A 480 5.29 -24.92 -3.34
C ILE A 480 5.65 -26.25 -4.01
N GLY A 481 6.01 -27.26 -3.23
CA GLY A 481 6.33 -28.59 -3.75
C GLY A 481 5.14 -29.25 -4.48
N SER A 482 3.93 -29.09 -3.94
CA SER A 482 2.69 -29.60 -4.53
C SER A 482 2.39 -28.94 -5.87
N MET A 483 2.41 -27.60 -5.94
CA MET A 483 2.15 -26.86 -7.17
C MET A 483 3.19 -27.18 -8.26
N ILE A 484 4.47 -27.32 -7.89
CA ILE A 484 5.50 -27.77 -8.84
C ILE A 484 5.15 -29.18 -9.36
N GLY A 485 4.77 -30.11 -8.47
CA GLY A 485 4.46 -31.49 -8.82
C GLY A 485 3.21 -31.66 -9.69
N GLU A 486 2.32 -30.67 -9.74
CA GLU A 486 1.13 -30.70 -10.57
C GLU A 486 1.45 -30.53 -12.07
N HIS A 487 2.42 -29.68 -12.40
CA HIS A 487 2.72 -29.31 -13.79
C HIS A 487 4.14 -29.66 -14.24
N PHE A 488 5.05 -29.99 -13.31
CA PHE A 488 6.45 -30.28 -13.58
C PHE A 488 6.95 -31.51 -12.82
N ILE A 489 8.11 -32.01 -13.24
CA ILE A 489 8.79 -33.12 -12.57
C ILE A 489 9.76 -32.56 -11.53
N LEU A 490 9.51 -32.88 -10.25
CA LEU A 490 10.44 -32.55 -9.17
C LEU A 490 11.78 -33.28 -9.35
N PRO A 491 12.92 -32.66 -8.99
CA PRO A 491 14.22 -33.31 -9.09
C PRO A 491 14.34 -34.51 -8.15
N SER A 492 15.24 -35.45 -8.46
CA SER A 492 15.56 -36.56 -7.57
C SER A 492 16.18 -36.05 -6.26
N LYS A 493 15.85 -36.72 -5.14
CA LYS A 493 16.40 -36.43 -3.79
C LYS A 493 17.91 -36.61 -3.67
N THR A 494 18.58 -37.11 -4.71
CA THR A 494 20.03 -37.30 -4.77
C THR A 494 20.76 -36.20 -5.57
N CYS A 495 20.02 -35.23 -6.13
CA CYS A 495 20.57 -34.19 -7.01
C CYS A 495 21.38 -33.10 -6.29
N GLY A 496 21.46 -33.10 -4.95
CA GLY A 496 22.23 -32.13 -4.16
C GLY A 496 21.96 -30.67 -4.59
N ILE A 497 23.02 -29.90 -4.82
CA ILE A 497 22.94 -28.49 -5.26
C ILE A 497 22.21 -28.29 -6.58
N LYS A 498 22.27 -29.26 -7.51
CA LYS A 498 21.52 -29.16 -8.77
C LYS A 498 20.02 -29.19 -8.47
N GLY A 499 19.59 -30.15 -7.64
CA GLY A 499 18.20 -30.26 -7.20
C GLY A 499 17.74 -29.00 -6.44
N PHE A 500 18.62 -28.42 -5.62
CA PHE A 500 18.35 -27.16 -4.93
C PHE A 500 18.01 -26.06 -5.93
N LYS A 501 18.90 -25.79 -6.91
CA LYS A 501 18.69 -24.75 -7.93
C LYS A 501 17.48 -25.03 -8.83
N ASP A 502 17.26 -26.30 -9.20
CA ASP A 502 16.12 -26.70 -10.02
C ASP A 502 14.80 -26.36 -9.31
N VAL A 503 14.67 -26.60 -7.99
CA VAL A 503 13.44 -26.24 -7.24
C VAL A 503 13.26 -24.74 -7.12
N LEU A 504 14.33 -23.95 -6.93
CA LEU A 504 14.21 -22.48 -6.94
C LEU A 504 13.61 -22.00 -8.26
N TYR A 505 14.16 -22.46 -9.39
CA TYR A 505 13.67 -22.15 -10.73
C TYR A 505 12.21 -22.59 -10.92
N LEU A 506 11.89 -23.85 -10.58
CA LEU A 506 10.55 -24.40 -10.75
C LEU A 506 9.51 -23.64 -9.91
N SER A 507 9.87 -23.23 -8.69
CA SER A 507 8.96 -22.42 -7.87
C SER A 507 8.64 -21.06 -8.49
N GLN A 508 9.62 -20.41 -9.14
CA GLN A 508 9.41 -19.10 -9.75
C GLN A 508 8.55 -19.19 -11.02
N ILE A 509 8.71 -20.23 -11.84
CA ILE A 509 7.86 -20.41 -13.03
C ILE A 509 6.43 -20.79 -12.63
N THR A 510 6.25 -21.66 -11.63
CA THR A 510 4.94 -22.00 -11.07
C THR A 510 4.24 -20.75 -10.54
N GLN A 511 4.91 -19.95 -9.70
CA GLN A 511 4.37 -18.67 -9.23
C GLN A 511 4.00 -17.73 -10.38
N ALA A 512 4.90 -17.58 -11.37
CA ALA A 512 4.68 -16.66 -12.48
C ALA A 512 3.47 -17.05 -13.35
N VAL A 513 3.28 -18.34 -13.61
CA VAL A 513 2.13 -18.83 -14.37
C VAL A 513 0.84 -18.74 -13.55
N ALA A 514 0.87 -19.09 -12.27
CA ALA A 514 -0.28 -18.97 -11.36
C ALA A 514 -0.83 -17.53 -11.33
N ILE A 515 0.04 -16.57 -11.00
CA ILE A 515 -0.36 -15.16 -10.93
C ILE A 515 -0.75 -14.62 -12.29
N LYS A 516 -0.10 -15.04 -13.39
CA LYS A 516 -0.57 -14.67 -14.74
C LYS A 516 -2.00 -15.16 -14.97
N THR A 517 -2.31 -16.43 -14.68
CA THR A 517 -3.64 -17.01 -14.88
C THR A 517 -4.69 -16.24 -14.09
N GLU A 518 -4.40 -15.98 -12.82
CA GLU A 518 -5.26 -15.25 -11.89
C GLU A 518 -5.46 -13.78 -12.29
N THR A 519 -4.37 -13.02 -12.49
CA THR A 519 -4.43 -11.61 -12.89
C THR A 519 -5.14 -11.45 -14.22
N GLU A 520 -4.86 -12.31 -15.20
CA GLU A 520 -5.54 -12.23 -16.48
C GLU A 520 -7.04 -12.53 -16.34
N LYS A 521 -7.46 -13.45 -15.46
CA LYS A 521 -8.88 -13.70 -15.16
C LYS A 521 -9.55 -12.44 -14.60
N TYR A 522 -8.91 -11.73 -13.68
CA TYR A 522 -9.41 -10.45 -13.16
C TYR A 522 -9.53 -9.40 -14.27
N ARG A 523 -8.50 -9.27 -15.11
CA ARG A 523 -8.51 -8.34 -16.25
C ARG A 523 -9.60 -8.65 -17.27
N ARG A 524 -9.85 -9.92 -17.59
CA ARG A 524 -10.95 -10.33 -18.47
C ARG A 524 -12.32 -10.05 -17.84
N SER A 525 -12.41 -10.07 -16.52
CA SER A 525 -13.66 -9.85 -15.77
C SER A 525 -14.04 -8.37 -15.64
N GLN A 526 -13.28 -7.44 -16.23
CA GLN A 526 -13.53 -5.99 -16.10
C GLN A 526 -14.83 -5.51 -16.73
N SER A 527 -15.29 -6.17 -17.79
CA SER A 527 -16.44 -5.71 -18.58
C SER A 527 -17.70 -6.55 -18.37
N ASP A 528 -17.57 -7.76 -17.85
CA ASP A 528 -18.66 -8.73 -17.83
C ASP A 528 -19.29 -8.87 -16.44
N VAL A 529 -20.55 -9.31 -16.43
CA VAL A 529 -21.26 -9.77 -15.25
C VAL A 529 -21.77 -11.17 -15.55
N ILE A 530 -21.30 -12.17 -14.81
CA ILE A 530 -21.65 -13.58 -14.97
C ILE A 530 -22.16 -14.08 -13.62
N ASN A 531 -23.39 -14.61 -13.59
CA ASN A 531 -24.05 -15.08 -12.36
C ASN A 531 -24.09 -14.04 -11.22
N GLY A 532 -24.14 -12.75 -11.56
CA GLY A 532 -24.12 -11.66 -10.56
C GLY A 532 -22.72 -11.15 -10.20
N GLU A 533 -21.65 -11.80 -10.63
CA GLU A 533 -20.28 -11.46 -10.27
C GLU A 533 -19.52 -10.86 -11.47
N GLY A 534 -18.47 -10.06 -11.21
CA GLY A 534 -17.65 -9.42 -12.24
C GLY A 534 -17.57 -7.91 -12.10
N LYS A 535 -17.34 -7.21 -13.21
CA LYS A 535 -16.91 -5.80 -13.22
C LYS A 535 -15.67 -5.56 -12.35
N THR A 536 -14.71 -6.48 -12.44
CA THR A 536 -13.46 -6.40 -11.69
C THR A 536 -12.63 -5.21 -12.18
N MET A 537 -12.32 -4.25 -11.31
CA MET A 537 -11.64 -3.01 -11.69
C MET A 537 -10.30 -2.80 -10.99
N GLY A 538 -9.76 -3.85 -10.38
CA GLY A 538 -8.40 -3.83 -9.85
C GLY A 538 -7.86 -5.20 -9.47
N ALA A 539 -6.54 -5.32 -9.60
CA ALA A 539 -5.79 -6.50 -9.23
C ALA A 539 -4.41 -6.07 -8.68
N LEU A 540 -4.27 -6.09 -7.36
CA LEU A 540 -3.02 -5.81 -6.63
C LEU A 540 -2.50 -7.12 -6.03
N TYR A 541 -1.50 -7.75 -6.67
CA TYR A 541 -0.99 -9.01 -6.14
C TYR A 541 -0.16 -8.80 -4.85
N TRP A 542 -0.22 -9.79 -3.97
CA TRP A 542 0.69 -9.95 -2.84
C TRP A 542 1.91 -10.73 -3.32
N GLN A 543 3.15 -10.23 -3.26
CA GLN A 543 3.57 -8.86 -2.89
C GLN A 543 4.64 -8.34 -3.87
N LEU A 544 4.98 -7.05 -3.81
CA LEU A 544 5.96 -6.47 -4.73
C LEU A 544 7.39 -6.97 -4.44
N ASN A 545 7.88 -6.65 -3.24
CA ASN A 545 9.27 -6.71 -2.82
C ASN A 545 9.47 -7.58 -1.57
N ASP A 546 10.72 -7.92 -1.27
CA ASP A 546 11.13 -8.64 -0.05
C ASP A 546 11.85 -7.74 0.94
N ILE A 547 11.71 -8.06 2.23
CA ILE A 547 12.43 -7.45 3.36
C ILE A 547 13.78 -8.12 3.64
N TRP A 548 13.95 -9.38 3.23
CA TRP A 548 15.15 -10.23 3.44
C TRP A 548 15.13 -11.45 2.50
N GLN A 549 16.19 -12.27 2.49
CA GLN A 549 16.30 -13.41 1.57
C GLN A 549 15.55 -14.65 2.11
N ALA A 550 14.27 -14.79 1.80
CA ALA A 550 13.44 -15.93 2.21
C ALA A 550 12.41 -16.28 1.12
N PRO A 551 11.77 -17.47 1.16
CA PRO A 551 10.61 -17.75 0.34
C PRO A 551 9.49 -16.76 0.68
N SER A 552 8.83 -16.23 -0.36
CA SER A 552 7.79 -15.22 -0.20
C SER A 552 6.92 -15.14 -1.45
N TRP A 553 5.88 -14.33 -1.38
CA TRP A 553 5.04 -13.98 -2.51
C TRP A 553 5.62 -12.87 -3.40
N SER A 554 6.83 -12.40 -3.12
CA SER A 554 7.41 -11.26 -3.84
C SER A 554 7.63 -11.58 -5.32
N SER A 555 7.54 -10.54 -6.15
CA SER A 555 8.04 -10.56 -7.53
C SER A 555 9.46 -10.01 -7.67
N ILE A 556 9.92 -9.23 -6.70
CA ILE A 556 11.26 -8.65 -6.63
C ILE A 556 11.92 -9.14 -5.34
N GLU A 557 13.04 -9.83 -5.50
CA GLU A 557 13.85 -10.36 -4.41
C GLU A 557 14.51 -9.23 -3.61
N TYR A 558 14.90 -9.51 -2.37
CA TYR A 558 15.66 -8.58 -1.55
C TYR A 558 16.98 -8.21 -2.27
N GLY A 559 17.24 -6.91 -2.41
CA GLY A 559 18.32 -6.38 -3.24
C GLY A 559 17.89 -5.97 -4.65
N GLY A 560 16.61 -6.11 -5.01
CA GLY A 560 16.03 -5.52 -6.22
C GLY A 560 16.07 -6.40 -7.46
N LYS A 561 16.46 -7.67 -7.35
CA LYS A 561 16.51 -8.61 -8.48
C LYS A 561 15.11 -9.11 -8.82
N TRP A 562 14.72 -9.04 -10.09
CA TRP A 562 13.42 -9.54 -10.54
C TRP A 562 13.36 -11.06 -10.54
N LYS A 563 12.34 -11.63 -9.89
CA LYS A 563 11.91 -13.01 -10.12
C LYS A 563 11.20 -13.12 -11.47
N MET A 564 10.97 -14.36 -11.95
CA MET A 564 10.18 -14.60 -13.17
C MET A 564 8.82 -13.91 -13.16
N LEU A 565 8.16 -13.86 -11.99
CA LEU A 565 6.88 -13.20 -11.83
C LEU A 565 6.89 -11.74 -12.32
N HIS A 566 7.94 -10.96 -12.03
CA HIS A 566 7.97 -9.54 -12.42
C HIS A 566 8.07 -9.36 -13.95
N TYR A 567 8.76 -10.28 -14.64
CA TYR A 567 8.78 -10.30 -16.11
C TYR A 567 7.40 -10.66 -16.67
N TYR A 568 6.68 -11.58 -16.03
CA TYR A 568 5.31 -11.92 -16.40
C TYR A 568 4.36 -10.73 -16.14
N ALA A 569 4.56 -9.98 -15.05
CA ALA A 569 3.76 -8.81 -14.72
C ALA A 569 3.79 -7.75 -15.81
N LYS A 570 4.97 -7.50 -16.39
CA LYS A 570 5.07 -6.63 -17.58
C LYS A 570 4.15 -7.07 -18.72
N ASN A 571 3.99 -8.37 -18.94
CA ASN A 571 3.13 -8.89 -19.99
C ASN A 571 1.65 -8.82 -19.60
N PHE A 572 1.26 -9.38 -18.45
CA PHE A 572 -0.16 -9.44 -18.07
C PHE A 572 -0.74 -8.08 -17.65
N PHE A 573 0.08 -7.07 -17.33
CA PHE A 573 -0.36 -5.69 -17.14
C PHE A 573 -0.17 -4.77 -18.35
N SER A 574 0.21 -5.33 -19.51
CA SER A 574 0.31 -4.55 -20.75
C SER A 574 -1.00 -3.82 -21.07
N PRO A 575 -0.96 -2.57 -21.57
CA PRO A 575 -2.16 -1.78 -21.89
C PRO A 575 -3.12 -2.46 -22.88
N LEU A 576 -2.60 -3.33 -23.74
CA LEU A 576 -3.35 -4.21 -24.62
C LEU A 576 -2.85 -5.63 -24.40
N LEU A 577 -3.75 -6.55 -24.06
CA LEU A 577 -3.44 -7.92 -23.68
C LEU A 577 -4.32 -8.90 -24.47
N VAL A 578 -3.72 -9.96 -25.00
CA VAL A 578 -4.44 -11.16 -25.42
C VAL A 578 -4.31 -12.19 -24.31
N SER A 579 -5.44 -12.63 -23.78
CA SER A 579 -5.48 -13.59 -22.68
C SER A 579 -6.23 -14.85 -23.10
N PRO A 580 -5.48 -15.90 -23.50
CA PRO A 580 -6.05 -17.18 -23.83
C PRO A 580 -6.34 -18.02 -22.57
N TYR A 581 -7.44 -18.75 -22.59
CA TYR A 581 -7.79 -19.74 -21.58
C TYR A 581 -8.65 -20.85 -22.19
N GLU A 582 -8.74 -21.99 -21.50
CA GLU A 582 -9.65 -23.08 -21.90
C GLU A 582 -10.90 -23.05 -21.03
N GLU A 583 -12.07 -23.27 -21.64
CA GLU A 583 -13.33 -23.44 -20.93
C GLU A 583 -14.12 -24.55 -21.62
N ASN A 584 -14.45 -25.61 -20.88
CA ASN A 584 -15.22 -26.77 -21.38
C ASN A 584 -14.64 -27.39 -22.69
N GLY A 585 -13.32 -27.51 -22.79
CA GLY A 585 -12.65 -28.06 -23.97
C GLY A 585 -12.55 -27.09 -25.16
N VAL A 586 -12.93 -25.83 -24.98
CA VAL A 586 -12.86 -24.79 -26.01
C VAL A 586 -11.76 -23.79 -25.63
N ALA A 587 -10.81 -23.57 -26.54
CA ALA A 587 -9.82 -22.50 -26.39
C ALA A 587 -10.45 -21.15 -26.73
N ILE A 588 -10.47 -20.24 -25.76
CA ILE A 588 -10.99 -18.87 -25.87
C ILE A 588 -9.82 -17.90 -25.76
N ALA A 589 -9.84 -16.82 -26.54
CA ALA A 589 -8.88 -15.73 -26.43
C ALA A 589 -9.60 -14.40 -26.26
N SER A 590 -9.48 -13.79 -25.08
CA SER A 590 -10.04 -12.45 -24.82
C SER A 590 -9.01 -11.37 -25.12
N VAL A 591 -9.47 -10.24 -25.67
CA VAL A 591 -8.64 -9.04 -25.89
C VAL A 591 -9.03 -8.00 -24.85
N VAL A 592 -8.10 -7.64 -23.97
CA VAL A 592 -8.30 -6.67 -22.89
C VAL A 592 -7.56 -5.38 -23.24
N SER A 593 -8.22 -4.23 -23.12
CA SER A 593 -7.62 -2.92 -23.38
C SER A 593 -7.85 -1.96 -22.23
N ASP A 594 -6.78 -1.28 -21.80
CA ASP A 594 -6.80 -0.14 -20.89
C ASP A 594 -6.68 1.21 -21.66
N LEU A 595 -6.56 1.15 -22.99
CA LEU A 595 -6.40 2.34 -23.82
C LEU A 595 -7.70 3.15 -23.85
N THR A 596 -7.58 4.47 -23.70
CA THR A 596 -8.73 5.39 -23.67
C THR A 596 -9.28 5.72 -25.06
N ALA A 597 -8.53 5.39 -26.12
CA ALA A 597 -8.97 5.56 -27.50
C ALA A 597 -9.47 4.22 -28.06
N PRO A 598 -10.57 4.22 -28.84
CA PRO A 598 -11.02 3.01 -29.53
C PRO A 598 -9.93 2.45 -30.45
N LEU A 599 -9.71 1.14 -30.38
CA LEU A 599 -8.78 0.45 -31.26
C LEU A 599 -9.52 0.03 -32.52
N ARG A 600 -8.92 0.29 -33.69
CA ARG A 600 -9.42 -0.11 -35.01
C ARG A 600 -8.43 -1.04 -35.68
N ASP A 601 -8.92 -1.87 -36.59
CA ASP A 601 -8.09 -2.76 -37.43
C ASP A 601 -7.20 -3.71 -36.63
N LEU A 602 -7.66 -4.14 -35.44
CA LEU A 602 -6.92 -5.11 -34.63
C LEU A 602 -6.94 -6.47 -35.32
N LYS A 603 -5.77 -7.11 -35.36
CA LYS A 603 -5.60 -8.45 -35.90
C LYS A 603 -5.15 -9.39 -34.79
N LEU A 604 -5.97 -10.38 -34.48
CA LEU A 604 -5.58 -11.50 -33.62
C LEU A 604 -5.10 -12.64 -34.52
N ARG A 605 -3.82 -12.98 -34.38
CA ARG A 605 -3.22 -14.12 -35.09
C ARG A 605 -3.03 -15.28 -34.13
N ILE A 606 -3.62 -16.41 -34.47
CA ILE A 606 -3.51 -17.66 -33.70
C ILE A 606 -2.60 -18.61 -34.47
N ARG A 607 -1.62 -19.20 -33.79
CA ARG A 607 -0.70 -20.19 -34.39
C ARG A 607 -0.52 -21.35 -33.44
N VAL A 608 -0.65 -22.57 -33.96
CA VAL A 608 -0.35 -23.79 -33.21
C VAL A 608 0.95 -24.38 -33.74
N PHE A 609 1.88 -24.68 -32.84
CA PHE A 609 3.18 -25.27 -33.16
C PHE A 609 3.28 -26.66 -32.53
N LYS A 610 4.02 -27.55 -33.20
CA LYS A 610 4.47 -28.80 -32.59
C LYS A 610 5.81 -28.53 -31.90
N TRP A 611 6.07 -29.15 -30.75
CA TRP A 611 7.35 -29.01 -30.06
C TRP A 611 8.58 -29.33 -30.94
N SER A 612 8.42 -30.20 -31.93
CA SER A 612 9.47 -30.59 -32.88
C SER A 612 9.69 -29.62 -34.05
N SER A 613 8.91 -28.54 -34.19
CA SER A 613 8.94 -27.68 -35.37
C SER A 613 8.63 -26.21 -35.06
N LEU A 614 9.42 -25.31 -35.64
CA LEU A 614 9.14 -23.87 -35.65
C LEU A 614 8.17 -23.45 -36.77
N VAL A 615 7.72 -24.39 -37.62
CA VAL A 615 6.69 -24.14 -38.63
C VAL A 615 5.32 -24.39 -38.00
N PRO A 616 4.36 -23.44 -38.08
CA PRO A 616 3.05 -23.61 -37.47
C PRO A 616 2.28 -24.73 -38.19
N ALA A 617 1.68 -25.64 -37.42
CA ALA A 617 0.78 -26.68 -37.89
C ALA A 617 -0.62 -26.11 -38.23
N TYR A 618 -0.98 -24.99 -37.61
CA TYR A 618 -2.22 -24.24 -37.86
C TYR A 618 -1.92 -22.75 -37.75
N THR A 619 -2.51 -21.94 -38.62
CA THR A 619 -2.49 -20.48 -38.52
C THR A 619 -3.85 -19.94 -38.89
N ASP A 620 -4.33 -19.01 -38.08
CA ASP A 620 -5.59 -18.29 -38.29
C ASP A 620 -5.39 -16.81 -37.99
N GLU A 621 -6.18 -15.96 -38.64
CA GLU A 621 -6.14 -14.51 -38.47
C GLU A 621 -7.57 -13.97 -38.40
N ILE A 622 -7.93 -13.43 -37.24
CA ILE A 622 -9.20 -12.79 -36.98
C ILE A 622 -8.98 -11.29 -37.01
N ILE A 623 -9.77 -10.59 -37.84
CA ILE A 623 -9.75 -9.13 -37.93
C ILE A 623 -10.95 -8.60 -37.17
N PHE A 624 -10.70 -7.77 -36.15
CA PHE A 624 -11.75 -7.03 -35.47
C PHE A 624 -12.03 -5.74 -36.25
N SER A 625 -12.99 -5.80 -37.18
CA SER A 625 -13.64 -4.61 -37.71
C SER A 625 -14.68 -4.15 -36.70
N GLN A 626 -14.39 -3.13 -35.90
CA GLN A 626 -15.45 -2.39 -35.23
C GLN A 626 -16.17 -1.50 -36.24
#